data_AF-A0A6B3DNM2-F1
#
_entry.id   AF-A0A6B3DNM2-F1
#
_cell.length_a   1.000
_cell.length_b   1.000
_cell.length_c   1.000
_cell.angle_alpha   90.00
_cell.angle_beta   90.00
_cell.angle_gamma   90.00
#
_symmetry.space_group_name_H-M   'P 1'
#
loop_
_entity.id
_entity.type
_entity.pdbx_description
1 polymer ?
#
loop_
_entity_poly.entity_id
_entity_poly.type
_entity_poly.pdbx_seq_one_letter_code
_entity_poly.pdbx_strand_id
1 'polypeptide(L)' 'EPGEVRLAGSVPLAKAAAVHVDSGDAGTEVAAAAAALAAADGGDEKAQAAVDAAEEHDLLWFATQEIAGLVAAREDS' A
#
# COMPACT_ATOMS: atom_id res chain seq x y z
N GLU A 1 15.82 -8.15 2.79
CA GLU A 1 16.14 -6.96 1.96
C GLU A 1 15.49 -5.74 2.60
N PRO A 2 15.94 -4.49 2.39
CA PRO A 2 15.32 -3.35 3.06
C PRO A 2 13.90 -3.12 2.52
N GLY A 3 12.89 -3.31 3.37
CA GLY A 3 11.47 -3.09 3.06
C GLY A 3 11.01 -1.63 3.21
N GLU A 4 11.91 -0.70 3.54
CA GLU A 4 11.61 0.72 3.70
C GLU A 4 12.40 1.57 2.69
N VAL A 5 11.73 2.54 2.07
CA VAL A 5 12.38 3.57 1.26
C VAL A 5 11.91 4.96 1.69
N ARG A 6 12.84 5.89 1.81
CA ARG A 6 12.53 7.32 2.01
C ARG A 6 12.60 8.06 0.69
N LEU A 7 11.49 8.68 0.30
CA LEU A 7 11.45 9.51 -0.90
C LEU A 7 12.13 10.85 -0.63
N ALA A 8 13.10 11.22 -1.48
CA ALA A 8 13.80 12.51 -1.40
C ALA A 8 12.98 13.68 -2.00
N GLY A 9 11.83 13.39 -2.60
CA GLY A 9 10.94 14.37 -3.23
C GLY A 9 9.78 13.67 -3.95
N SER A 10 8.90 14.45 -4.57
CA SER A 10 7.78 13.93 -5.34
C SER A 10 8.26 13.06 -6.51
N VAL A 11 7.67 11.88 -6.67
CA VAL A 11 7.90 11.01 -7.84
C VAL A 11 6.89 11.40 -8.93
N PRO A 12 7.34 11.86 -10.11
CA PRO A 12 6.41 12.20 -11.20
C PRO A 12 5.65 10.96 -11.66
N LEU A 13 4.33 11.04 -11.72
CA LEU A 13 3.48 9.93 -12.17
C LEU A 13 3.82 9.46 -13.60
N ALA A 14 4.34 10.36 -14.44
CA ALA A 14 4.84 10.04 -15.78
C ALA A 14 5.97 9.00 -15.81
N LYS A 15 6.58 8.66 -14.66
CA LYS A 15 7.57 7.59 -14.55
C LYS A 15 6.95 6.22 -14.22
N ALA A 16 5.67 6.14 -13.84
CA ALA A 16 5.01 4.90 -13.51
C ALA A 16 4.62 4.13 -14.79
N ALA A 17 4.92 2.83 -14.82
CA ALA A 17 4.50 1.93 -15.90
C ALA A 17 3.08 1.35 -15.67
N ALA A 18 2.66 1.27 -14.41
CA ALA A 18 1.35 0.84 -13.95
C ALA A 18 1.17 1.31 -12.49
N VAL A 19 -0.05 1.22 -11.97
CA VAL A 19 -0.34 1.38 -10.53
C VAL A 19 -0.99 0.10 -10.04
N HIS A 20 -0.57 -0.35 -8.85
CA HIS A 20 -1.24 -1.39 -8.10
C HIS A 20 -1.95 -0.74 -6.91
N VAL A 21 -3.20 -1.12 -6.66
CA VAL A 21 -4.01 -0.56 -5.56
C VAL A 21 -4.61 -1.70 -4.78
N ASP A 22 -4.54 -1.61 -3.46
CA ASP A 22 -5.29 -2.51 -2.59
C ASP A 22 -6.78 -2.53 -2.96
N SER A 23 -7.41 -3.69 -2.86
CA SER A 23 -8.86 -3.81 -2.95
C SER A 23 -9.55 -3.03 -1.81
N GLY A 24 -10.81 -2.65 -2.03
CA GLY A 24 -11.54 -1.79 -1.08
C GLY A 24 -11.78 -2.42 0.31
N ASP A 25 -11.67 -3.73 0.44
CA ASP A 25 -11.78 -4.48 1.68
C ASP A 25 -10.47 -4.57 2.49
N ALA A 26 -9.31 -4.31 1.87
CA ALA A 26 -8.01 -4.41 2.52
C ALA A 26 -7.74 -3.33 3.58
N GLY A 27 -8.47 -2.21 3.53
CA GLY A 27 -8.13 -1.01 4.29
C GLY A 27 -8.02 -1.20 5.81
N THR A 28 -8.84 -2.09 6.39
CA THR A 28 -8.80 -2.37 7.84
C THR A 28 -7.52 -3.10 8.24
N GLU A 29 -7.12 -4.11 7.46
CA GLU A 29 -5.97 -4.95 7.76
C GLU A 29 -4.66 -4.22 7.42
N VAL A 30 -4.62 -3.46 6.33
CA VAL A 30 -3.49 -2.57 6.01
C VAL A 30 -3.27 -1.52 7.11
N ALA A 31 -4.33 -0.93 7.65
CA ALA A 31 -4.22 0.00 8.78
C ALA A 31 -3.70 -0.69 10.06
N ALA A 32 -4.13 -1.93 10.32
CA ALA A 32 -3.65 -2.73 11.45
C ALA A 32 -2.17 -3.09 11.30
N ALA A 33 -1.75 -3.53 10.11
CA ALA A 33 -0.35 -3.81 9.77
C ALA A 33 0.54 -2.57 9.96
N ALA A 34 0.11 -1.42 9.46
CA ALA A 34 0.84 -0.16 9.62
C ALA A 34 1.03 0.23 11.10
N ALA A 35 0.01 -0.01 11.93
CA ALA A 35 0.10 0.24 13.38
C ALA A 35 1.01 -0.78 14.10
N ALA A 36 1.09 -2.02 13.60
CA ALA A 36 1.87 -3.11 14.19
C ALA A 36 3.37 -3.06 13.80
N LEU A 37 3.73 -2.36 12.72
CA LEU A 37 5.05 -2.42 12.09
C LEU A 37 6.22 -2.26 13.08
N ALA A 38 6.19 -1.24 13.95
CA ALA A 38 7.27 -0.98 14.90
C ALA A 38 7.44 -2.12 15.94
N ALA A 39 6.35 -2.79 16.32
CA ALA A 39 6.41 -3.93 17.23
C ALA A 39 6.90 -5.20 16.51
N ALA A 40 6.52 -5.38 15.23
CA ALA A 40 7.01 -6.46 14.39
C ALA A 40 8.53 -6.37 14.17
N ASP A 41 9.04 -5.15 13.90
CA ASP A 41 10.47 -4.86 13.84
C ASP A 41 11.19 -5.12 15.17
N GLY A 42 10.47 -4.96 16.29
CA GLY A 42 10.93 -5.30 17.64
C GLY A 42 10.89 -6.80 17.97
N GLY A 43 10.39 -7.64 17.05
CA GLY A 43 10.32 -9.10 17.20
C GLY A 43 9.04 -9.63 17.84
N ASP A 44 7.96 -8.85 17.90
CA ASP A 44 6.66 -9.34 18.38
C ASP A 44 5.98 -10.23 17.31
N GLU A 45 5.81 -11.52 17.61
CA GLU A 45 5.24 -12.51 16.69
C GLU A 45 3.78 -12.21 16.30
N LYS A 46 2.98 -11.61 17.19
CA LYS A 46 1.59 -11.24 16.86
C LYS A 46 1.58 -10.02 15.95
N ALA A 47 2.50 -9.09 16.16
CA ALA A 47 2.66 -7.95 15.27
C ALA A 47 3.14 -8.40 13.88
N GLN A 48 4.04 -9.38 13.81
CA GLN A 48 4.46 -9.99 12.54
C GLN A 48 3.27 -10.62 11.81
N ALA A 49 2.44 -11.41 12.49
CA ALA A 49 1.24 -11.98 11.88
C ALA A 49 0.26 -10.92 11.34
N ALA A 50 0.15 -9.76 12.01
CA ALA A 50 -0.68 -8.65 11.52
C ALA A 50 -0.08 -7.96 10.29
N VAL A 51 1.25 -7.90 10.17
CA VAL A 51 1.93 -7.37 8.98
C VAL A 51 1.78 -8.34 7.81
N ASP A 52 2.00 -9.64 8.04
CA ASP A 52 1.88 -10.68 7.01
C ASP A 52 0.45 -10.75 6.44
N ALA A 53 -0.58 -10.56 7.28
CA ALA A 53 -1.97 -10.56 6.84
C ALA A 53 -2.27 -9.50 5.76
N ALA A 54 -1.57 -8.35 5.78
CA ALA A 54 -1.77 -7.33 4.74
C ALA A 54 -1.31 -7.80 3.35
N GLU A 55 -0.39 -8.76 3.27
CA GLU A 55 0.10 -9.33 1.99
C GLU A 55 -0.90 -10.30 1.35
N GLU A 56 -1.92 -10.74 2.09
CA GLU A 56 -2.93 -11.68 1.59
C GLU A 56 -4.01 -10.98 0.73
N HIS A 57 -4.04 -9.65 0.72
CA HIS A 57 -5.00 -8.89 -0.08
C HIS A 57 -4.61 -8.77 -1.55
N ASP A 58 -5.63 -8.79 -2.42
CA ASP A 58 -5.45 -8.61 -3.85
C ASP A 58 -5.01 -7.18 -4.19
N LEU A 59 -4.00 -7.08 -5.04
CA LEU A 59 -3.57 -5.83 -5.65
C LEU A 59 -4.19 -5.68 -7.04
N LEU A 60 -5.16 -4.78 -7.17
CA LEU A 60 -5.76 -4.40 -8.44
C LEU A 60 -4.71 -3.72 -9.33
N TRP A 61 -4.67 -4.10 -10.60
CA TRP A 61 -3.72 -3.56 -11.57
C TRP A 61 -4.39 -2.55 -12.49
N PHE A 62 -3.78 -1.38 -12.64
CA PHE A 62 -4.24 -0.33 -13.54
C PHE A 62 -3.13 0.09 -14.51
N ALA A 63 -3.46 0.11 -15.79
CA ALA A 63 -2.57 0.64 -16.81
C ALA A 63 -2.49 2.18 -16.74
N THR A 64 -1.46 2.76 -17.36
CA THR A 64 -1.19 4.21 -17.30
C THR A 64 -2.39 5.08 -17.70
N GLN A 65 -3.21 4.67 -18.67
CA GLN A 65 -4.39 5.43 -19.10
C GLN A 65 -5.55 5.45 -18.10
N GLU A 66 -5.58 4.52 -17.14
CA GLU A 66 -6.67 4.37 -16.17
C GLU A 66 -6.43 5.20 -14.90
N ILE A 67 -5.18 5.59 -14.65
CA ILE A 67 -4.76 6.25 -13.40
C ILE A 67 -5.47 7.60 -13.20
N ALA A 68 -5.70 8.36 -14.27
CA ALA A 68 -6.38 9.65 -14.17
C ALA A 68 -7.82 9.49 -13.63
N GLY A 69 -8.54 8.45 -14.07
CA GLY A 69 -9.88 8.15 -13.57
C GLY A 69 -9.88 7.68 -12.11
N LEU A 70 -8.89 6.86 -11.74
CA LEU A 70 -8.70 6.39 -10.37
C LEU A 70 -8.50 7.56 -9.37
N VAL A 71 -7.65 8.53 -9.70
CA VAL A 71 -7.36 9.65 -8.80
C VAL A 71 -8.53 10.64 -8.72
N ALA A 72 -9.20 10.91 -9.84
CA ALA A 72 -10.35 11.81 -9.87
C ALA A 72 -11.51 11.29 -9.00
N ALA A 73 -11.77 9.98 -8.99
CA ALA A 73 -12.84 9.36 -8.20
C ALA A 73 -12.70 9.58 -6.68
N ARG A 74 -11.49 9.83 -6.18
CA ARG A 74 -11.24 10.09 -4.75
C ARG A 74 -11.55 11.53 -4.34
N GLU A 75 -11.58 12.50 -5.27
CA GLU A 75 -11.89 13.90 -4.94
C GLU A 75 -13.39 14.14 -4.72
N ASP A 76 -14.24 13.21 -5.16
CA ASP A 76 -15.70 13.25 -5.02
C ASP A 76 -16.25 12.52 -3.77
N SER A 77 -15.40 11.90 -2.93
CA SER A 77 -15.78 11.19 -1.68
C SER A 77 -15.27 11.88 -0.42
#